data_AF-A0A7W5CDQ4-F1
#
_entry.id   AF-A0A7W5CDQ4-F1
#
_cell.length_a   1.000
_cell.length_b   1.000
_cell.length_c   1.000
_cell.angle_alpha   90.00
_cell.angle_beta   90.00
_cell.angle_gamma   90.00
#
_symmetry.space_group_name_H-M   'P 1'
#
loop_
_entity.id
_entity.type
_entity.pdbx_description
1 polymer ?
#
loop_
_entity_poly.entity_id
_entity_poly.type
_entity_poly.pdbx_seq_one_letter_code
_entity_poly.pdbx_strand_id
1 'polypeptide(L)'
;MKFIQGIPEALVESAELDGAGPFRVLLQIIVPLSKPMLAAIGLFTAVGHWNDWFAGAFYVTKQDLIPVQTFLQQLLSAQDMSAILGSNSNQEALARGSQMQNVTLMSVKMATVMVSAIPILCVYPFLQKYFVKGVLIGSVKG
;
A
#
# COMPACT_ATOMS: atom_id res chain seq x y z
N MET A 1 11.56 -5.29 15.73
CA MET A 1 12.46 -6.07 16.59
C MET A 1 12.17 -5.92 18.10
N LYS A 2 11.83 -4.73 18.62
CA LYS A 2 11.49 -4.55 20.05
C LYS A 2 10.34 -5.43 20.58
N PHE A 3 9.37 -5.83 19.77
CA PHE A 3 8.25 -6.67 20.23
C PHE A 3 8.66 -8.11 20.55
N ILE A 4 9.57 -8.70 19.75
CA ILE A 4 10.08 -10.07 20.00
C ILE A 4 10.96 -10.08 21.26
N GLN A 5 11.74 -9.01 21.49
CA GLN A 5 12.53 -8.82 22.72
C GLN A 5 11.66 -8.58 23.96
N GLY A 6 10.37 -8.25 23.79
CA GLY A 6 9.41 -8.10 24.88
C GLY A 6 8.72 -9.40 25.28
N ILE A 7 8.98 -10.51 24.58
CA ILE A 7 8.46 -11.83 24.95
C ILE A 7 9.29 -12.33 26.15
N PRO A 8 8.67 -12.64 27.31
CA PRO A 8 9.41 -13.13 28.48
C PRO A 8 10.14 -14.44 28.16
N GLU A 9 11.45 -14.51 28.43
CA GLU A 9 12.24 -15.73 28.24
C GLU A 9 11.69 -16.92 29.05
N ALA A 10 11.10 -16.65 30.22
CA ALA A 10 10.45 -17.67 31.05
C ALA A 10 9.36 -18.47 30.32
N LEU A 11 8.71 -17.88 29.31
CA LEU A 11 7.68 -18.53 28.49
C LEU A 11 8.28 -19.55 27.50
N VAL A 12 9.52 -19.29 27.07
CA VAL A 12 10.30 -20.18 26.21
C VAL A 12 10.90 -21.30 27.06
N GLU A 13 11.55 -20.96 28.18
CA GLU A 13 12.14 -21.95 29.10
C GLU A 13 11.09 -22.92 29.65
N SER A 14 9.88 -22.45 29.99
CA SER A 14 8.80 -23.34 30.43
C SER A 14 8.36 -24.31 29.35
N ALA A 15 8.29 -23.86 28.09
CA ALA A 15 7.92 -24.72 26.97
C ALA A 15 9.02 -25.76 26.65
N GLU A 16 10.29 -25.39 26.82
CA GLU A 16 11.42 -26.31 26.68
C GLU A 16 11.44 -27.36 27.80
N LEU A 17 11.12 -26.97 29.05
CA LEU A 17 10.95 -27.90 30.17
C LEU A 17 9.78 -28.88 29.93
N ASP A 18 8.71 -28.45 29.26
CA ASP A 18 7.61 -29.30 28.80
C ASP A 18 7.96 -30.17 27.57
N GLY A 19 9.22 -30.14 27.10
CA GLY A 19 9.71 -30.94 25.99
C GLY A 19 9.36 -30.39 24.60
N ALA A 20 8.94 -29.13 24.49
CA ALA A 20 8.71 -28.50 23.19
C ALA A 20 10.04 -28.16 22.51
N GLY A 21 10.28 -28.75 21.33
CA GLY A 21 11.44 -28.39 20.51
C GLY A 21 11.37 -26.96 19.94
N PRO A 22 12.50 -26.38 19.49
CA PRO A 22 12.58 -24.97 19.08
C PRO A 22 11.57 -24.58 17.98
N PHE A 23 11.35 -25.49 17.02
CA PHE A 23 10.40 -25.27 15.93
C PHE A 23 8.94 -25.21 16.41
N ARG A 24 8.62 -25.98 17.45
CA ARG A 24 7.30 -25.99 18.08
C ARG A 24 7.07 -24.69 18.87
N VAL A 25 8.08 -24.24 19.63
CA VAL A 25 8.04 -22.96 20.35
C VAL A 25 7.85 -21.79 19.36
N LEU A 26 8.57 -21.80 18.23
CA LEU A 26 8.41 -20.78 17.20
C LEU A 26 6.97 -20.68 16.70
N LEU A 27 6.40 -21.79 16.23
CA LEU A 27 5.07 -21.79 15.59
C LEU A 27 3.92 -21.66 16.58
N GLN A 28 4.04 -22.23 17.78
CA GLN A 28 2.93 -22.28 18.74
C GLN A 28 2.95 -21.16 19.78
N ILE A 29 4.09 -20.52 20.03
CA ILE A 29 4.24 -19.47 21.04
C ILE A 29 4.61 -18.15 20.35
N ILE A 30 5.75 -18.11 19.67
CA ILE A 30 6.31 -16.85 19.14
C ILE A 30 5.44 -16.25 18.01
N VAL A 31 5.04 -17.05 17.03
CA VAL A 31 4.20 -16.62 15.90
C VAL A 31 2.84 -16.08 16.35
N PRO A 32 2.04 -16.78 17.19
CA PRO A 32 0.75 -16.26 17.63
C PRO A 32 0.86 -15.00 18.49
N LEU A 33 1.88 -14.89 19.35
CA LEU A 33 2.15 -13.66 20.10
C LEU A 33 2.53 -12.49 19.18
N SER A 34 3.25 -12.78 18.10
CA SER A 34 3.70 -11.78 17.12
C SER A 34 2.64 -11.41 16.07
N LYS A 35 1.44 -12.01 16.09
CA LYS A 35 0.35 -11.74 15.13
C LYS A 35 0.06 -10.25 14.92
N PRO A 36 -0.05 -9.40 15.97
CA PRO A 36 -0.30 -7.97 15.78
C PRO A 36 0.84 -7.26 15.04
N MET A 37 2.09 -7.60 15.34
CA MET A 37 3.26 -7.04 14.67
C MET A 37 3.34 -7.49 13.20
N LEU A 38 3.10 -8.78 12.93
CA LEU A 38 3.08 -9.32 11.57
C LEU A 38 1.95 -8.69 10.74
N ALA A 39 0.79 -8.45 11.34
CA ALA A 39 -0.30 -7.73 10.67
C ALA A 39 0.08 -6.29 10.31
N ALA A 40 0.76 -5.57 11.20
CA ALA A 40 1.25 -4.22 10.91
C ALA A 40 2.30 -4.21 9.79
N ILE A 41 3.29 -5.12 9.83
CA ILE A 41 4.30 -5.24 8.77
C ILE A 41 3.65 -5.58 7.43
N GLY A 42 2.80 -6.62 7.41
CA GLY A 42 2.10 -7.05 6.21
C GLY A 42 1.23 -5.93 5.62
N LEU A 43 0.58 -5.14 6.46
CA LEU A 43 -0.14 -3.95 6.03
C LEU A 43 0.79 -2.94 5.35
N PHE A 44 1.84 -2.47 6.04
CA PHE A 44 2.70 -1.43 5.50
C PHE A 44 3.38 -1.89 4.20
N THR A 45 3.77 -3.15 4.12
CA THR A 45 4.30 -3.78 2.91
C THR A 45 3.26 -3.81 1.80
N ALA A 46 2.02 -4.25 2.07
CA ALA A 46 0.96 -4.31 1.07
C ALA A 46 0.58 -2.92 0.54
N VAL A 47 0.45 -1.93 1.43
CA VAL A 47 0.20 -0.53 1.04
C VAL A 47 1.38 0.03 0.26
N GLY A 48 2.61 -0.28 0.67
CA GLY A 48 3.82 0.11 -0.06
C GLY A 48 3.81 -0.40 -1.49
N HIS A 49 3.61 -1.71 -1.69
CA HIS A 49 3.52 -2.31 -3.01
C HIS A 49 2.30 -1.81 -3.81
N TRP A 50 1.16 -1.58 -3.16
CA TRP A 50 -0.01 -1.04 -3.82
C TRP A 50 0.21 0.38 -4.36
N ASN A 51 1.09 1.16 -3.73
CA ASN A 51 1.43 2.52 -4.16
C ASN A 51 2.69 2.59 -5.02
N ASP A 52 3.34 1.45 -5.28
CA ASP A 52 4.58 1.41 -6.05
C ASP A 52 4.32 1.56 -7.55
N TRP A 53 4.39 2.81 -8.01
CA TRP A 53 4.32 3.14 -9.43
C TRP A 53 5.70 3.05 -10.11
N PHE A 54 6.79 3.16 -9.34
CA PHE A 54 8.15 3.31 -9.86
C PHE A 54 8.69 1.97 -10.38
N ALA A 55 8.53 0.89 -9.61
CA ALA A 55 8.96 -0.42 -10.06
C ALA A 55 8.24 -0.84 -11.35
N GLY A 56 6.94 -0.58 -11.45
CA GLY A 56 6.19 -0.83 -12.68
C GLY A 56 6.68 0.01 -13.86
N ALA A 57 7.02 1.28 -13.64
CA ALA A 57 7.52 2.16 -14.71
C ALA A 57 8.87 1.71 -15.28
N PHE A 58 9.75 1.15 -14.44
CA PHE A 58 11.10 0.75 -14.85
C PHE A 58 11.22 -0.70 -15.30
N TYR A 59 10.53 -1.63 -14.63
CA TYR A 59 10.71 -3.07 -14.84
C TYR A 59 9.67 -3.69 -15.78
N VAL A 60 8.53 -3.04 -16.03
CA VAL A 60 7.45 -3.60 -16.85
C VAL A 60 7.50 -3.03 -18.26
N THR A 61 7.76 -3.90 -19.24
CA THR A 61 7.76 -3.53 -20.67
C THR A 61 6.47 -3.95 -21.39
N LYS A 62 5.75 -4.95 -20.88
CA LYS A 62 4.51 -5.45 -21.49
C LYS A 62 3.30 -4.67 -20.96
N GLN A 63 2.46 -4.18 -21.88
CA GLN A 63 1.30 -3.35 -21.55
C GLN A 63 0.29 -4.04 -20.62
N ASP A 64 0.09 -5.36 -20.79
CA ASP A 64 -0.86 -6.14 -19.99
C ASP A 64 -0.44 -6.34 -18.53
N LEU A 65 0.82 -6.03 -18.20
CA LEU A 65 1.38 -6.19 -16.85
C LEU A 65 1.57 -4.85 -16.13
N ILE A 66 1.17 -3.73 -16.74
CA ILE A 66 1.36 -2.41 -16.16
C ILE A 66 0.48 -2.28 -14.90
N PRO A 67 1.08 -2.01 -13.72
CA PRO A 67 0.31 -1.77 -12.52
C PRO A 67 -0.57 -0.53 -12.63
N VAL A 68 -1.73 -0.55 -11.98
CA VAL A 68 -2.68 0.59 -11.96
C VAL A 68 -2.01 1.91 -11.55
N GLN A 69 -1.06 1.90 -10.61
CA GLN A 69 -0.40 3.13 -10.19
C GLN A 69 0.62 3.64 -11.19
N THR A 70 1.32 2.75 -11.89
CA THR A 70 2.18 3.15 -13.00
C THR A 70 1.37 3.76 -14.13
N PHE A 71 0.21 3.17 -14.47
CA PHE A 71 -0.70 3.73 -15.47
C PHE A 71 -1.25 5.10 -15.06
N LEU A 72 -1.66 5.25 -13.80
CA LEU A 72 -2.07 6.52 -13.24
C LEU A 72 -0.96 7.57 -13.34
N GLN A 73 0.29 7.21 -13.00
CA GLN A 73 1.43 8.12 -13.11
C GLN A 73 1.71 8.53 -14.57
N GLN A 74 1.59 7.62 -15.53
CA GLN A 74 1.73 7.94 -16.95
C GLN A 74 0.66 8.92 -17.42
N LEU A 75 -0.60 8.73 -17.00
CA LEU A 75 -1.70 9.66 -17.25
C LEU A 75 -1.45 11.05 -16.65
N LEU A 76 -0.87 11.11 -15.45
CA LEU A 76 -0.50 12.36 -14.77
C LEU A 76 0.58 13.11 -15.56
N SER A 77 1.66 12.44 -15.95
CA SER A 77 2.79 13.05 -16.65
C SER A 77 2.51 13.41 -18.12
N ALA A 78 1.58 12.71 -18.78
CA ALA A 78 1.22 12.99 -20.18
C ALA A 78 0.53 14.36 -20.37
N GLN A 79 -0.16 14.88 -19.35
CA GLN A 79 -0.81 16.20 -19.44
C GLN A 79 0.19 17.35 -19.38
N ASP A 80 1.22 17.26 -18.52
CA ASP A 80 2.24 18.30 -18.41
C ASP A 80 2.99 18.47 -19.74
N MET A 81 3.20 17.37 -20.48
CA MET A 81 3.84 17.39 -21.80
C MET A 81 3.02 18.17 -22.84
N SER A 82 1.68 18.06 -22.81
CA SER A 82 0.78 18.82 -23.71
C SER A 82 0.75 20.32 -23.41
N ALA A 83 0.97 20.71 -22.15
CA ALA A 83 1.07 22.11 -21.73
C ALA A 83 2.42 22.74 -22.12
N ILE A 84 3.51 21.96 -22.11
CA ILE A 84 4.85 22.42 -22.52
C ILE A 84 5.00 22.49 -24.05
N LEU A 85 4.39 21.56 -24.80
CA LEU A 85 4.37 21.59 -26.27
C LEU A 85 3.36 22.60 -26.85
N GLY A 86 2.43 23.12 -26.05
CA GLY A 86 1.43 24.10 -26.44
C GLY A 86 1.90 25.56 -26.46
N SER A 87 3.14 25.85 -26.04
CA SER A 87 3.66 27.22 -25.94
C SER A 87 4.15 27.84 -27.26
N ASN A 88 4.09 27.11 -28.40
CA ASN A 88 4.56 27.60 -29.69
C ASN A 88 3.43 27.69 -30.73
N SER A 89 2.94 28.92 -30.88
CA SER A 89 2.66 29.66 -32.14
C SER A 89 1.31 29.62 -32.88
N ASN A 90 0.23 28.92 -32.50
CA ASN A 90 -1.09 29.13 -33.17
C ASN A 90 -2.30 28.81 -32.28
N GLN A 91 -2.49 29.64 -31.26
CA GLN A 91 -3.38 29.43 -30.11
C GLN A 91 -4.82 29.90 -30.31
N GLU A 92 -5.52 29.55 -31.40
CA GLU A 92 -6.97 29.87 -31.50
C GLU A 92 -7.79 28.75 -32.11
N ALA A 93 -7.26 28.00 -33.08
CA ALA A 93 -7.97 26.86 -33.69
C ALA A 93 -7.82 25.54 -32.90
N LEU A 94 -6.70 25.34 -32.17
CA LEU A 94 -6.46 24.13 -31.37
C LEU A 94 -7.15 24.16 -30.00
N ALA A 95 -7.55 25.35 -29.51
CA ALA A 95 -8.16 25.52 -28.19
C ALA A 95 -9.59 24.94 -28.12
N ARG A 96 -10.35 24.94 -29.23
CA ARG A 96 -11.72 24.40 -29.23
C ARG A 96 -11.78 22.86 -29.33
N GLY A 97 -10.82 22.24 -30.01
CA GLY A 97 -10.67 20.78 -30.06
C GLY A 97 -10.02 20.19 -28.81
N SER A 98 -9.06 20.90 -28.22
CA SER A 98 -8.35 20.46 -27.01
C SER A 98 -9.15 20.63 -25.72
N GLN A 99 -10.12 21.55 -25.64
CA GLN A 99 -10.98 21.67 -24.45
C GLN A 99 -11.90 20.44 -24.26
N MET A 100 -12.39 19.80 -25.32
CA MET A 100 -13.13 18.53 -25.20
C MET A 100 -12.22 17.34 -24.87
N GLN A 101 -10.99 17.30 -25.40
CA GLN A 101 -10.05 16.21 -25.09
C GLN A 101 -9.44 16.31 -23.68
N ASN A 102 -9.15 17.52 -23.19
CA ASN A 102 -8.62 17.73 -21.85
C ASN A 102 -9.65 17.45 -20.75
N VAL A 103 -10.93 17.77 -20.98
CA VAL A 103 -12.02 17.42 -20.04
C VAL A 103 -12.24 15.90 -19.99
N THR A 104 -12.09 15.21 -21.14
CA THR A 104 -12.15 13.73 -21.19
C THR A 104 -11.00 13.10 -20.41
N LEU A 105 -9.76 13.59 -20.59
CA LEU A 105 -8.59 13.05 -19.92
C LEU A 105 -8.61 13.31 -18.41
N MET A 106 -9.05 14.49 -17.97
CA MET A 106 -9.22 14.81 -16.55
C MET A 106 -10.29 13.93 -15.89
N SER A 107 -11.38 13.64 -16.60
CA SER A 107 -12.44 12.74 -16.13
C SER A 107 -11.91 11.31 -15.96
N VAL A 108 -11.15 10.80 -16.93
CA VAL A 108 -10.51 9.46 -16.84
C VAL A 108 -9.49 9.42 -15.71
N LYS A 109 -8.66 10.44 -15.54
CA LYS A 109 -7.69 10.55 -14.43
C LYS A 109 -8.39 10.50 -13.07
N MET A 110 -9.42 11.32 -12.86
CA MET A 110 -10.17 11.33 -11.60
C MET A 110 -10.91 10.00 -11.36
N ALA A 111 -11.45 9.38 -12.41
CA ALA A 111 -12.04 8.05 -12.31
C ALA A 111 -11.01 6.99 -11.88
N THR A 112 -9.81 7.00 -12.47
CA THR A 112 -8.74 6.06 -12.12
C THR A 112 -8.26 6.26 -10.67
N VAL A 113 -8.17 7.50 -10.18
CA VAL A 113 -7.87 7.79 -8.76
C VAL A 113 -8.95 7.22 -7.84
N MET A 114 -10.22 7.40 -8.17
CA MET A 114 -11.31 6.83 -7.38
C MET A 114 -11.23 5.30 -7.35
N VAL A 115 -11.02 4.65 -8.51
CA VAL A 115 -10.91 3.20 -8.61
C VAL A 115 -9.68 2.67 -7.85
N SER A 116 -8.54 3.36 -7.90
CA SER A 116 -7.32 2.94 -7.20
C SER A 116 -7.40 3.12 -5.67
N ALA A 117 -8.26 4.03 -5.19
CA ALA A 117 -8.48 4.28 -3.77
C ALA A 117 -9.46 3.28 -3.11
N ILE A 118 -10.40 2.70 -3.87
CA ILE A 118 -11.41 1.75 -3.36
C ILE A 118 -10.78 0.58 -2.59
N PRO A 119 -9.75 -0.13 -3.10
CA PRO A 119 -9.17 -1.26 -2.40
C PRO A 119 -8.56 -0.86 -1.05
N ILE A 120 -7.90 0.30 -0.97
CA ILE A 120 -7.34 0.81 0.28
C ILE A 120 -8.44 1.07 1.30
N LEU A 121 -9.55 1.68 0.86
CA LEU A 121 -10.73 1.92 1.71
C LEU A 121 -11.39 0.62 2.19
N CYS A 122 -11.44 -0.42 1.35
CA CYS A 122 -11.96 -1.73 1.75
C CYS A 122 -11.08 -2.45 2.76
N VAL A 123 -9.76 -2.28 2.68
CA VAL A 123 -8.82 -2.89 3.63
C VAL A 123 -8.81 -2.14 4.97
N TYR A 124 -9.06 -0.83 4.97
CA TYR A 124 -9.13 0.02 6.18
C TYR A 124 -9.93 -0.56 7.36
N PRO A 125 -11.21 -1.00 7.22
CA PRO A 125 -11.98 -1.57 8.34
C PRO A 125 -11.38 -2.86 8.91
N PHE A 126 -10.72 -3.68 8.07
CA PHE A 126 -10.03 -4.87 8.55
C PHE A 126 -8.85 -4.50 9.45
N LEU A 127 -8.09 -3.49 9.05
CA LEU A 127 -6.93 -3.02 9.80
C LEU A 127 -7.33 -2.35 11.11
N GLN A 128 -8.39 -1.54 11.07
CA GLN A 128 -8.93 -0.87 12.25
C GLN A 128 -9.21 -1.88 13.38
N LYS A 129 -9.75 -3.07 13.06
CA LYS A 129 -9.99 -4.12 14.07
C LYS A 129 -8.71 -4.61 14.78
N TYR A 130 -7.57 -4.67 14.09
CA TYR A 130 -6.30 -5.12 14.67
C TYR A 130 -5.60 -4.00 15.45
N PHE A 131 -5.65 -2.76 14.95
CA PHE A 131 -5.07 -1.60 15.64
C PHE A 131 -5.84 -1.23 16.91
N VAL A 132 -7.18 -1.28 16.89
CA VAL A 132 -8.01 -1.01 18.08
C VAL A 132 -7.71 -2.02 19.20
N LYS A 133 -7.50 -3.30 18.87
CA LYS A 133 -7.09 -4.30 19.86
C LYS A 133 -5.68 -4.06 20.41
N GLY A 134 -4.74 -3.58 19.58
CA GLY A 134 -3.37 -3.28 19.99
C GLY A 134 -3.27 -2.05 20.91
N VAL A 135 -4.03 -0.99 20.62
CA VAL A 135 -4.04 0.25 21.41
C VAL A 135 -4.75 0.06 22.75
N LEU A 136 -5.86 -0.70 22.79
CA LEU A 136 -6.59 -0.97 24.03
C LEU A 136 -5.75 -1.76 25.06
N ILE A 137 -4.86 -2.66 24.62
CA ILE A 137 -3.94 -3.38 25.52
C ILE A 137 -2.89 -2.43 26.13
N GLY A 138 -2.48 -1.38 25.40
CA GLY A 138 -1.57 -0.34 25.91
C GLY A 138 -2.23 0.64 26.87
N SER A 139 -3.54 0.87 26.76
CA SER A 139 -4.28 1.85 27.57
C SER A 139 -4.76 1.33 28.93
N VAL A 140 -4.84 0.01 29.14
CA VAL A 140 -5.29 -0.59 30.41
C VAL A 140 -4.14 -0.74 31.43
N LYS A 141 -2.92 -0.37 31.04
CA LYS A 141 -1.75 -0.34 31.92
C LYS A 141 -1.34 1.07 32.37
N GLY A 142 -2.14 2.08 32.05
CA GLY A 142 -2.00 3.47 32.51
C GLY A 142 -2.98 3.80 33.63
#